data_AF-A0A7I9VKH3-F1
#
_entry.id   AF-A0A7I9VKH3-F1
#
_cell.length_a   1.000
_cell.length_b   1.000
_cell.length_c   1.000
_cell.angle_alpha   90.00
_cell.angle_beta   90.00
_cell.angle_gamma   90.00
#
_symmetry.space_group_name_H-M   'P 1'
#
loop_
_entity.id
_entity.type
_entity.pdbx_description
1 polymer ?
#
loop_
_entity_poly.entity_id
_entity_poly.type
_entity_poly.pdbx_seq_one_letter_code
_entity_poly.pdbx_strand_id
1 'polypeptide(L)'
;MAKTYAGGTPVKSGYYIDARSFAFANVARDGGALPGGAGNKFARVPTLVVMAAAPALGGLFVVALPFIGVGVVVKALLRAMAGGAKEVAATVATPAMPAGSTALTGKPPEEGATGKPAADEKAEALAKEIAAKRSEK
;
A
#
# COMPACT_ATOMS: atom_id res chain seq x y z
N MET A 1 -21.16 -23.32 -18.56
CA MET A 1 -20.46 -22.52 -19.59
C MET A 1 -20.99 -21.10 -19.51
N ALA A 2 -20.15 -20.10 -19.19
CA ALA A 2 -20.61 -18.71 -19.09
C ALA A 2 -20.86 -18.14 -20.50
N LYS A 3 -22.05 -17.57 -20.74
CA LYS A 3 -22.33 -16.87 -22.01
C LYS A 3 -21.55 -15.55 -22.03
N THR A 4 -20.73 -15.38 -23.07
CA THR A 4 -19.98 -14.16 -23.35
C THR A 4 -20.64 -13.36 -24.46
N TYR A 5 -20.62 -12.05 -24.32
CA TYR A 5 -21.23 -11.06 -25.21
C TYR A 5 -20.16 -10.05 -25.67
N ALA A 6 -20.20 -9.64 -26.93
CA ALA A 6 -19.30 -8.60 -27.42
C ALA A 6 -19.77 -7.20 -26.97
N GLY A 7 -18.83 -6.28 -26.75
CA GLY A 7 -19.12 -4.86 -26.52
C GLY A 7 -19.93 -4.26 -27.67
N GLY A 8 -20.83 -3.32 -27.36
CA GLY A 8 -21.75 -2.72 -28.32
C GLY A 8 -23.00 -3.54 -28.65
N THR A 9 -23.08 -4.80 -28.21
CA THR A 9 -24.27 -5.64 -28.44
C THR A 9 -25.40 -5.26 -27.49
N PRO A 10 -26.67 -5.16 -27.96
CA PRO A 10 -27.80 -4.98 -27.07
C PRO A 10 -28.01 -6.23 -26.20
N VAL A 11 -28.04 -6.06 -24.89
CA VAL A 11 -28.23 -7.15 -23.94
C VAL A 11 -29.33 -6.84 -22.95
N LYS A 12 -29.90 -7.92 -22.39
CA LYS A 12 -30.90 -7.82 -21.32
C LYS A 12 -30.24 -7.34 -20.03
N SER A 13 -31.05 -6.70 -19.18
CA SER A 13 -30.63 -6.16 -17.89
C SER A 13 -29.83 -7.16 -17.04
N GLY A 14 -28.83 -6.63 -16.33
CA GLY A 14 -27.96 -7.42 -15.46
C GLY A 14 -26.55 -6.85 -15.30
N TYR A 15 -25.73 -7.61 -14.58
CA TYR A 15 -24.33 -7.31 -14.35
C TYR A 15 -23.48 -8.06 -15.37
N TYR A 16 -22.53 -7.33 -15.95
CA TYR A 16 -21.61 -7.86 -16.94
C TYR A 16 -20.19 -7.49 -16.53
N ILE A 17 -19.26 -8.42 -16.67
CA ILE A 17 -17.85 -8.21 -16.35
C ILE A 17 -16.99 -8.56 -17.56
N ASP A 18 -16.05 -7.68 -17.89
CA ASP A 18 -14.97 -8.01 -18.82
C ASP A 18 -13.82 -8.63 -18.04
N ALA A 19 -13.55 -9.91 -18.27
CA ALA A 19 -12.51 -10.66 -17.55
C ALA A 19 -11.08 -10.22 -17.91
N ARG A 20 -10.88 -9.49 -19.02
CA ARG A 20 -9.58 -9.02 -19.46
C ARG A 20 -9.23 -7.66 -18.86
N SER A 21 -10.22 -6.77 -18.79
CA SER A 21 -10.05 -5.42 -18.24
C SER A 21 -10.52 -5.27 -16.79
N PHE A 22 -11.15 -6.31 -16.22
CA PHE A 22 -11.86 -6.26 -14.93
C PHE A 22 -12.88 -5.11 -14.85
N ALA A 23 -13.43 -4.70 -15.99
CA ALA A 23 -14.42 -3.63 -16.07
C ALA A 23 -15.82 -4.19 -15.77
N PHE A 24 -16.56 -3.46 -14.92
CA PHE A 24 -17.95 -3.78 -14.58
C PHE A 24 -18.90 -2.89 -15.38
N ALA A 25 -19.85 -3.52 -16.07
CA ALA A 25 -20.93 -2.84 -16.76
C ALA A 25 -22.28 -3.23 -16.12
N ASN A 26 -23.02 -2.25 -15.62
CA ASN A 26 -24.38 -2.42 -15.14
C ASN A 26 -25.35 -2.00 -16.24
N VAL A 27 -26.18 -2.92 -16.70
CA VAL A 27 -27.21 -2.64 -17.71
C VAL A 27 -28.56 -2.49 -17.01
N ALA A 28 -29.17 -1.32 -17.17
CA ALA A 28 -30.46 -0.95 -16.57
C ALA A 28 -31.60 -1.90 -17.00
N ARG A 29 -32.73 -1.82 -16.30
CA ARG A 29 -33.85 -2.78 -16.41
C ARG A 29 -34.48 -2.82 -17.81
N ASP A 30 -34.48 -1.69 -18.53
CA ASP A 30 -34.94 -1.55 -19.91
C ASP A 30 -34.00 -2.19 -20.95
N GLY A 31 -32.85 -2.70 -20.52
CA GLY A 31 -31.81 -3.19 -21.41
C GLY A 31 -30.97 -2.05 -21.98
N GLY A 32 -29.91 -2.41 -22.69
CA GLY A 32 -28.99 -1.43 -23.26
C GLY A 32 -27.83 -2.10 -23.99
N ALA A 33 -27.09 -1.29 -24.74
CA ALA A 33 -25.86 -1.74 -25.37
C ALA A 33 -24.73 -1.84 -24.33
N LEU A 34 -23.94 -2.90 -24.40
CA LEU A 34 -22.74 -3.02 -23.57
C LEU A 34 -21.73 -1.93 -23.95
N PRO A 35 -21.07 -1.29 -22.96
CA PRO A 35 -20.07 -0.27 -23.24
C PRO A 35 -18.86 -0.85 -23.97
N GLY A 36 -18.24 -0.06 -24.84
CA GLY A 36 -17.08 -0.47 -25.64
C GLY A 36 -17.44 -1.06 -27.01
N GLY A 37 -16.42 -1.40 -27.80
CA GLY A 37 -16.56 -1.97 -29.14
C GLY A 37 -16.45 -3.49 -29.17
N ALA A 38 -16.53 -4.08 -30.37
CA ALA A 38 -16.51 -5.54 -30.60
C ALA A 38 -15.23 -6.25 -30.10
N GLY A 39 -14.18 -5.51 -29.76
CA GLY A 39 -12.95 -6.03 -29.16
C GLY A 39 -13.09 -6.45 -27.68
N ASN A 40 -14.09 -5.93 -26.96
CA ASN A 40 -14.32 -6.25 -25.55
C ASN A 40 -15.31 -7.40 -25.41
N LYS A 41 -15.04 -8.31 -24.46
CA LYS A 41 -15.88 -9.48 -24.20
C LYS A 41 -16.38 -9.44 -22.77
N PHE A 42 -17.69 -9.37 -22.62
CA PHE A 42 -18.37 -9.31 -21.35
C PHE A 42 -19.02 -10.66 -21.02
N ALA A 43 -18.79 -11.18 -19.82
CA ALA A 43 -19.51 -12.32 -19.29
C ALA A 43 -20.66 -11.85 -18.40
N ARG A 44 -21.83 -12.48 -18.52
CA ARG A 44 -22.97 -12.18 -17.65
C ARG A 44 -22.73 -12.77 -16.26
N VAL A 45 -22.80 -11.93 -15.24
CA VAL A 45 -22.67 -12.32 -13.84
C VAL A 45 -24.07 -12.45 -13.23
N PRO A 46 -24.45 -13.63 -12.71
CA PRO A 46 -25.71 -13.77 -11.99
C PRO A 46 -25.73 -12.86 -10.75
N THR A 47 -26.86 -12.19 -10.50
CA THR A 47 -27.01 -11.27 -9.35
C THR A 47 -26.70 -11.96 -8.01
N LEU A 48 -27.03 -13.25 -7.88
CA LEU A 48 -26.74 -14.03 -6.68
C LEU A 48 -25.22 -14.13 -6.40
N VAL A 49 -24.41 -14.25 -7.46
CA VAL A 49 -22.94 -14.27 -7.34
C VAL A 49 -22.43 -12.91 -6.88
N VAL A 50 -22.97 -11.82 -7.40
CA VAL A 50 -22.60 -10.46 -6.97
C VAL A 50 -22.97 -10.24 -5.50
N MET A 51 -24.15 -10.69 -5.07
CA MET A 51 -24.57 -10.62 -3.68
C MET A 51 -23.69 -11.46 -2.75
N ALA A 52 -23.32 -12.68 -3.17
CA ALA A 52 -22.46 -13.57 -2.41
C ALA A 52 -21.00 -13.11 -2.39
N ALA A 53 -20.56 -12.35 -3.40
CA ALA A 53 -19.18 -11.84 -3.48
C ALA A 53 -18.84 -10.93 -2.31
N ALA A 54 -19.76 -10.07 -1.86
CA ALA A 54 -19.52 -9.17 -0.73
C ALA A 54 -19.17 -9.91 0.58
N PRO A 55 -20.00 -10.83 1.10
CA PRO A 55 -19.65 -11.60 2.29
C PRO A 55 -18.50 -12.59 2.03
N ALA A 56 -18.36 -13.15 0.82
CA ALA A 56 -17.25 -14.04 0.51
C ALA A 56 -15.89 -13.32 0.56
N LEU A 57 -15.78 -12.14 -0.05
CA LEU A 57 -14.57 -11.31 -0.02
C LEU A 57 -14.28 -10.80 1.39
N GLY A 58 -15.31 -10.38 2.13
CA GLY A 58 -15.17 -9.96 3.52
C GLY A 58 -14.72 -11.11 4.43
N GLY A 59 -15.32 -12.29 4.27
CA GLY A 59 -14.94 -13.50 5.00
C GLY A 59 -13.51 -13.93 4.68
N LEU A 60 -13.12 -13.90 3.40
CA LEU A 60 -11.75 -14.18 2.98
C LEU A 60 -10.77 -13.18 3.59
N PHE A 61 -11.12 -11.90 3.68
CA PHE A 61 -10.31 -10.88 4.34
C PHE A 61 -10.13 -11.17 5.84
N VAL A 62 -11.20 -11.49 6.57
CA VAL A 62 -11.14 -11.84 7.99
C VAL A 62 -10.29 -13.10 8.22
N VAL A 63 -10.42 -14.11 7.37
CA VAL A 63 -9.61 -15.32 7.44
C VAL A 63 -8.15 -15.04 7.09
N ALA A 64 -7.88 -14.13 6.14
CA ALA A 64 -6.52 -13.76 5.74
C ALA A 64 -5.79 -12.90 6.80
N LEU A 65 -6.52 -12.11 7.59
CA LEU A 65 -5.96 -11.23 8.63
C LEU A 65 -4.96 -11.91 9.58
N PRO A 66 -5.28 -13.05 10.23
CA PRO A 66 -4.36 -13.71 11.14
C PRO A 66 -3.07 -14.14 10.43
N PHE A 67 -3.13 -14.57 9.16
CA PHE A 67 -1.94 -14.96 8.41
C PHE A 67 -1.06 -13.75 8.07
N ILE A 68 -1.68 -12.63 7.68
CA ILE A 68 -0.94 -11.38 7.42
C ILE A 68 -0.27 -10.90 8.71
N GLY A 69 -0.99 -10.91 9.84
CA GLY A 69 -0.46 -10.53 11.15
C GLY A 69 0.75 -11.38 11.55
N VAL A 70 0.63 -12.70 11.48
CA VAL A 70 1.75 -13.63 11.75
C VAL A 70 2.91 -13.37 10.79
N GLY A 71 2.64 -13.18 9.50
CA GLY A 71 3.66 -12.89 8.50
C GLY A 71 4.45 -11.61 8.79
N VAL A 72 3.79 -10.54 9.24
CA VAL A 72 4.46 -9.29 9.64
C VAL A 72 5.34 -9.52 10.87
N VAL A 73 4.86 -10.23 11.88
CA VAL A 73 5.62 -10.53 13.10
C VAL A 73 6.86 -11.37 12.77
N VAL A 74 6.70 -12.45 11.99
CA VAL A 74 7.82 -13.30 11.56
C VAL A 74 8.83 -12.50 10.74
N LYS A 75 8.37 -11.66 9.82
CA LYS A 75 9.25 -10.77 9.04
C LYS A 75 10.01 -9.79 9.93
N ALA A 76 9.36 -9.21 10.93
CA ALA A 76 10.00 -8.31 11.88
C ALA A 76 11.06 -9.03 12.73
N LEU A 77 10.77 -10.25 13.18
CA LEU A 77 11.72 -11.08 13.95
C LEU A 77 12.94 -11.46 13.10
N LEU A 78 12.72 -11.91 11.86
CA LEU A 78 13.80 -12.21 10.92
C LEU A 78 14.64 -10.97 10.61
N ARG A 79 14.00 -9.81 10.43
CA ARG A 79 14.67 -8.53 10.22
C ARG A 79 15.49 -8.11 11.45
N ALA A 80 14.98 -8.31 12.66
CA ALA A 80 15.66 -8.00 13.91
C ALA A 80 16.86 -8.94 14.18
N MET A 81 16.77 -10.20 13.77
CA MET A 81 17.90 -11.12 13.87
C MET A 81 18.94 -10.94 12.75
N ALA A 82 18.50 -10.61 11.53
CA ALA A 82 19.41 -10.35 10.40
C ALA A 82 20.07 -8.96 10.47
N GLY A 83 19.34 -7.96 10.95
CA GLY A 83 19.87 -6.65 11.31
C GLY A 83 20.45 -6.73 12.72
N GLY A 84 21.64 -7.33 12.84
CA GLY A 84 22.31 -7.55 14.13
C GLY A 84 22.26 -6.34 15.04
N ALA A 85 22.21 -6.58 16.36
CA ALA A 85 21.92 -5.72 17.52
C ALA A 85 22.33 -4.22 17.52
N LYS A 86 23.06 -3.72 16.53
CA LYS A 86 23.48 -2.33 16.37
C LYS A 86 22.36 -1.34 16.04
N GLU A 87 21.33 -1.72 15.27
CA GLU A 87 20.22 -0.78 14.95
C GLU A 87 19.14 -0.70 16.05
N VAL A 88 18.87 -1.83 16.72
CA VAL A 88 17.90 -1.86 17.83
C VAL A 88 18.44 -1.08 19.03
N ALA A 89 19.75 -1.19 19.31
CA ALA A 89 20.41 -0.38 20.34
C ALA A 89 20.27 1.14 20.07
N ALA A 90 20.29 1.59 18.81
CA ALA A 90 20.12 3.01 18.48
C ALA A 90 18.68 3.52 18.67
N THR A 91 17.67 2.65 18.70
CA THR A 91 16.26 3.02 18.92
C THR A 91 15.80 2.84 20.37
N VAL A 92 16.39 1.92 21.14
CA VAL A 92 16.12 1.79 22.59
C VAL A 92 17.09 2.57 23.48
N ALA A 93 18.25 3.00 22.97
CA ALA A 93 19.19 3.87 23.68
C ALA A 93 18.98 5.36 23.39
N THR A 94 17.78 5.78 22.95
CA THR A 94 17.34 7.18 23.02
C THR A 94 16.51 7.33 24.30
N PRO A 95 17.09 7.76 25.43
CA PRO A 95 16.33 8.09 26.60
C PRO A 95 15.55 9.38 26.32
N ALA A 96 14.23 9.32 26.53
CA ALA A 96 13.37 10.43 26.92
C ALA A 96 13.73 11.84 26.38
N MET A 97 13.19 12.20 25.22
CA MET A 97 12.81 13.60 24.99
C MET A 97 11.40 13.80 25.53
N PRO A 98 11.19 14.73 26.49
CA PRO A 98 9.88 14.92 27.11
C PRO A 98 8.87 15.36 26.05
N ALA A 99 7.82 14.56 25.90
CA ALA A 99 6.58 14.99 25.27
C ALA A 99 6.10 16.26 25.99
N GLY A 100 6.14 17.42 25.31
CA GLY A 100 5.47 18.63 25.81
C GLY A 100 6.30 19.91 25.99
N SER A 101 7.51 20.05 25.45
CA SER A 101 8.20 21.36 25.42
C SER A 101 8.63 21.74 24.01
N THR A 102 7.80 22.52 23.31
CA THR A 102 8.20 23.55 22.30
C THR A 102 7.01 24.18 21.57
N ALA A 103 5.76 23.79 21.82
CA ALA A 103 4.58 24.50 21.30
C ALA A 103 4.38 25.94 21.85
N LEU A 104 5.29 26.43 22.70
CA LEU A 104 5.27 27.78 23.29
C LEU A 104 6.46 28.66 22.90
N THR A 105 7.30 28.24 21.94
CA THR A 105 8.35 29.09 21.38
C THR A 105 8.01 29.36 19.92
N GLY A 106 7.59 30.59 19.63
CA GLY A 106 7.16 31.04 18.30
C GLY A 106 8.28 31.04 17.26
N LYS A 107 8.66 29.86 16.77
CA LYS A 107 9.48 29.69 15.57
C LYS A 107 8.65 28.97 14.50
N PRO A 108 8.49 29.55 13.30
CA PRO A 108 7.55 29.03 12.30
C PRO A 108 7.95 27.64 11.79
N PRO A 109 6.97 26.86 11.30
CA PRO A 109 7.12 25.46 10.94
C PRO A 109 7.83 25.33 9.59
N GLU A 110 8.92 24.57 9.53
CA GLU A 110 9.47 24.08 8.26
C GLU A 110 8.79 22.76 7.91
N GLU A 111 7.67 22.93 7.22
CA GLU A 111 7.19 22.18 6.05
C GLU A 111 7.88 20.84 5.70
N GLY A 112 7.11 19.75 5.78
CA GLY A 112 6.86 18.90 4.61
C GLY A 112 7.95 17.95 4.08
N ALA A 113 7.60 16.66 4.13
CA ALA A 113 7.81 15.66 3.07
C ALA A 113 9.23 15.10 2.79
N THR A 114 9.39 13.83 3.16
CA THR A 114 10.03 12.75 2.37
C THR A 114 11.19 13.12 1.43
N GLY A 115 12.42 12.72 1.78
CA GLY A 115 13.53 12.70 0.82
C GLY A 115 14.88 12.30 1.43
N LYS A 116 15.37 11.14 1.02
CA LYS A 116 16.72 10.55 1.22
C LYS A 116 17.85 11.50 0.71
N PRO A 117 19.14 11.12 0.81
CA PRO A 117 20.13 11.27 1.88
C PRO A 117 21.13 12.42 1.63
N ALA A 118 21.33 13.34 2.57
CA ALA A 118 22.35 14.42 2.46
C ALA A 118 23.36 14.42 3.63
N ALA A 119 23.28 13.40 4.50
CA ALA A 119 24.03 13.36 5.76
C ALA A 119 25.39 12.65 5.64
N ASP A 120 25.57 11.71 4.71
CA ASP A 120 26.82 10.94 4.57
C ASP A 120 28.01 11.81 4.15
N GLU A 121 27.86 12.65 3.13
CA GLU A 121 28.98 13.43 2.58
C GLU A 121 29.50 14.51 3.55
N LYS A 122 28.59 15.13 4.30
CA LYS A 122 28.94 16.15 5.31
C LYS A 122 29.52 15.54 6.58
N ALA A 123 29.08 14.34 6.96
CA ALA A 123 29.63 13.61 8.10
C ALA A 123 31.05 13.10 7.81
N GLU A 124 31.32 12.63 6.59
CA GLU A 124 32.67 12.20 6.18
C GLU A 124 33.66 13.37 6.05
N ALA A 125 33.20 14.55 5.59
CA ALA A 125 34.02 15.75 5.54
C ALA A 125 34.43 16.23 6.95
N LEU A 126 33.48 16.24 7.89
CA LEU A 126 33.74 16.59 9.29
C LEU A 126 34.66 15.56 9.98
N ALA A 127 34.50 14.27 9.69
CA ALA A 127 35.38 13.23 10.24
C ALA A 127 36.84 13.37 9.76
N LYS A 128 37.06 13.74 8.50
CA LYS A 128 38.41 14.00 7.95
C LYS A 128 39.05 15.25 8.56
N GLU A 129 38.27 16.30 8.82
CA GLU A 129 38.79 17.52 9.45
C GLU A 129 39.19 17.27 10.92
N ILE A 130 38.40 16.50 11.66
CA ILE A 130 38.68 16.16 13.07
C ILE A 130 39.92 15.24 13.17
N ALA A 131 40.11 14.31 12.23
CA ALA A 131 41.29 13.45 12.18
C ALA A 131 42.57 14.26 11.91
N ALA A 132 42.53 15.21 10.98
CA ALA A 132 43.66 16.07 10.66
C ALA A 132 44.09 16.93 11.86
N LYS A 133 43.13 17.52 12.60
CA LYS A 133 43.42 18.30 13.82
C LYS A 133 43.94 17.47 15.00
N ARG A 134 43.69 16.16 15.01
CA ARG A 134 44.15 15.27 16.09
C ARG A 134 45.61 14.83 15.92
N SER A 135 46.11 14.81 14.69
CA SER A 135 47.51 14.49 14.36
C SER A 135 48.48 15.69 14.46
N GLU A 136 47.96 16.90 14.67
CA GLU A 136 48.76 18.13 14.84
C GLU A 136 48.95 18.52 16.32
N LYS A 137 48.63 17.62 17.26
CA LYS A 137 48.82 17.84 18.70
C LYS A 137 49.58 16.71 19.37
#